data_AF-A0A5N5SIL1-F1
#
_entry.id   AF-A0A5N5SIL1-F1
#
_cell.length_a   1.000
_cell.length_b   1.000
_cell.length_c   1.000
_cell.angle_alpha   90.00
_cell.angle_beta   90.00
_cell.angle_gamma   90.00
#
_symmetry.space_group_name_H-M   'P 1'
#
loop_
_entity.id
_entity.type
_entity.pdbx_description
1 polymer ?
#
loop_
_entity_poly.entity_id
_entity_poly.type
_entity_poly.pdbx_seq_one_letter_code
_entity_poly.pdbx_strand_id
1 'polypeptide(L)'
;MQTYDIALLLASSIIIIMICLPTVVWTLFLSTDISSPIYEKKMLSITIVGGVILFVFNSFGFFIISPVSYIVFVLFTYGVCNLFSFAKCFTADFQMKVSSWNIAKLFIIVGVILYPFSLLATSFVEEEHFIFYFIISMIYFTLLVRVVLNFIHYKFSESSNREKRHEVVANVQILKLDYPMSVPSLYNADLSLHFMMSEKRDQGIILSDGTNDKRFASNFIIIFISWFIFRLLRSFNATGDKWKDLIHLNQLLRESDGNEILICILIGLVIVLLLYRHLSPILVFLILTGIFGRHFPLIDKGVKSGLIESHFVYFGLFIFIFYNCIKVFYYNKIYIKKHEYNDPLVGTKLVLYMLQVFEIFFGLLFLLLQKPENVLVTSLSLLHMHLIIPLLIQNWESLGLTRMQVYIIALWIGQASFFIHGNSNSLSTVQINAGFVGVSSYRPVLHGILIACHTFGSKFLVLLHTLVVILTRKRDILRLYMCIRCWWMLQLLTLTVYVINVTLQRHHLFIWSVFAPKLLYEECNFLCLMILTVIVYLFIKITNCFSK
;
A
#
# COMPACT_ATOMS: atom_id res chain seq x y z
N MET A 1 -39.06 -19.33 9.10
CA MET A 1 -39.50 -17.93 8.90
C MET A 1 -38.41 -16.93 9.32
N GLN A 2 -37.13 -17.18 9.03
CA GLN A 2 -35.97 -16.30 9.35
C GLN A 2 -34.96 -16.17 8.20
N THR A 3 -35.31 -16.67 7.02
CA THR A 3 -34.45 -16.69 5.81
C THR A 3 -34.54 -15.41 4.97
N TYR A 4 -35.50 -14.53 5.26
CA TYR A 4 -35.76 -13.31 4.48
C TYR A 4 -34.90 -12.11 4.90
N ASP A 5 -34.37 -12.09 6.14
CA ASP A 5 -33.67 -10.91 6.68
C ASP A 5 -32.28 -10.71 6.11
N ILE A 6 -31.53 -11.78 5.83
CA ILE A 6 -30.20 -11.61 5.25
C ILE A 6 -30.26 -11.19 3.79
N ALA A 7 -31.19 -11.75 3.02
CA ALA A 7 -31.35 -11.38 1.63
C ALA A 7 -31.71 -9.90 1.47
N LEU A 8 -32.49 -9.34 2.41
CA LEU A 8 -32.89 -7.93 2.40
C LEU A 8 -31.78 -6.99 2.92
N LEU A 9 -31.04 -7.39 3.96
CA LEU A 9 -29.94 -6.61 4.54
C LEU A 9 -28.68 -6.62 3.65
N LEU A 10 -28.31 -7.76 3.05
CA LEU A 10 -27.27 -7.83 2.02
C LEU A 10 -27.71 -7.10 0.76
N ALA A 11 -28.94 -7.30 0.26
CA ALA A 11 -29.38 -6.62 -0.97
C ALA A 11 -29.44 -5.08 -0.83
N SER A 12 -30.00 -4.52 0.24
CA SER A 12 -30.12 -3.05 0.38
C SER A 12 -28.76 -2.34 0.53
N SER A 13 -27.81 -2.96 1.23
CA SER A 13 -26.46 -2.42 1.47
C SER A 13 -25.56 -2.55 0.24
N ILE A 14 -25.62 -3.69 -0.44
CA ILE A 14 -24.84 -4.02 -1.64
C ILE A 14 -25.30 -3.17 -2.83
N ILE A 15 -26.61 -2.91 -2.99
CA ILE A 15 -27.14 -2.17 -4.15
C ILE A 15 -26.74 -0.69 -4.14
N ILE A 16 -26.73 -0.03 -2.96
CA ILE A 16 -26.36 1.39 -2.84
C ILE A 16 -24.84 1.59 -3.02
N ILE A 17 -24.02 0.67 -2.50
CA ILE A 17 -22.56 0.74 -2.58
C ILE A 17 -22.04 0.31 -3.95
N MET A 18 -22.69 -0.65 -4.61
CA MET A 18 -22.25 -1.21 -5.88
C MET A 18 -22.80 -0.52 -7.13
N ILE A 19 -23.82 0.34 -7.04
CA ILE A 19 -24.28 1.17 -8.18
C ILE A 19 -23.59 2.56 -8.17
N CYS A 20 -23.43 3.16 -6.99
CA CYS A 20 -22.86 4.51 -6.87
C CYS A 20 -21.33 4.54 -7.01
N LEU A 21 -20.62 3.45 -6.71
CA LEU A 21 -19.17 3.49 -6.71
C LEU A 21 -18.50 3.14 -8.05
N PRO A 22 -18.93 2.10 -8.79
CA PRO A 22 -18.40 1.82 -10.11
C PRO A 22 -18.70 2.93 -11.12
N THR A 23 -19.78 3.69 -10.98
CA THR A 23 -20.07 4.87 -11.82
C THR A 23 -19.12 6.03 -11.54
N VAL A 24 -18.74 6.28 -10.28
CA VAL A 24 -17.73 7.28 -9.88
C VAL A 24 -16.30 6.82 -10.23
N VAL A 25 -16.01 5.53 -10.15
CA VAL A 25 -14.70 4.95 -10.52
C VAL A 25 -14.56 4.84 -12.06
N TRP A 26 -15.63 4.49 -12.78
CA TRP A 26 -15.67 4.43 -14.25
C TRP A 26 -15.50 5.81 -14.88
N THR A 27 -16.09 6.85 -14.29
CA THR A 27 -15.97 8.25 -14.75
C THR A 27 -14.58 8.86 -14.51
N LEU A 28 -13.81 8.32 -13.54
CA LEU A 28 -12.45 8.76 -13.24
C LEU A 28 -11.36 8.02 -14.04
N PHE A 29 -11.66 6.84 -14.60
CA PHE A 29 -10.59 5.92 -15.05
C PHE A 29 -10.59 5.48 -16.51
N LEU A 30 -11.61 5.78 -17.33
CA LEU A 30 -11.68 5.27 -18.71
C LEU A 30 -11.55 6.26 -19.87
N SER A 31 -11.32 7.56 -19.68
CA SER A 31 -10.96 8.42 -20.82
C SER A 31 -9.44 8.45 -21.03
N THR A 32 -8.98 7.81 -22.09
CA THR A 32 -7.60 7.89 -22.60
C THR A 32 -7.24 9.27 -23.15
N ASP A 33 -8.21 10.20 -23.26
CA ASP A 33 -7.98 11.60 -23.64
C ASP A 33 -8.58 12.57 -22.60
N ILE A 34 -7.69 13.31 -21.94
CA ILE A 34 -7.95 14.12 -20.73
C ILE A 34 -8.35 15.57 -21.08
N SER A 35 -8.50 15.94 -22.34
CA SER A 35 -8.48 17.36 -22.77
C SER A 35 -9.81 18.00 -23.24
N SER A 36 -10.96 17.31 -23.30
CA SER A 36 -12.17 17.92 -23.89
C SER A 36 -13.18 18.52 -22.87
N PRO A 37 -13.56 19.81 -22.99
CA PRO A 37 -14.56 20.47 -22.11
C PRO A 37 -16.02 20.04 -22.39
N ILE A 38 -16.26 19.30 -23.47
CA ILE A 38 -17.57 18.70 -23.81
C ILE A 38 -17.94 17.57 -22.82
N TYR A 39 -16.95 17.07 -22.08
CA TYR A 39 -17.05 15.95 -21.13
C TYR A 39 -17.76 16.33 -19.82
N GLU A 40 -17.58 17.56 -19.33
CA GLU A 40 -18.09 18.01 -18.03
C GLU A 40 -19.63 18.17 -18.02
N LYS A 41 -20.23 18.54 -19.15
CA LYS A 41 -21.69 18.72 -19.29
C LYS A 41 -22.46 17.41 -19.50
N LYS A 42 -21.88 16.42 -20.20
CA LYS A 42 -22.49 15.09 -20.37
C LYS A 42 -22.48 14.27 -19.06
N MET A 43 -21.46 14.48 -18.23
CA MET A 43 -21.33 13.92 -16.87
C MET A 43 -22.52 14.26 -15.97
N LEU A 44 -22.94 15.53 -15.94
CA LEU A 44 -24.04 15.96 -15.07
C LEU A 44 -25.40 15.42 -15.52
N SER A 45 -25.66 15.38 -16.83
CA SER A 45 -26.97 14.95 -17.35
C SER A 45 -27.20 13.45 -17.18
N ILE A 46 -26.17 12.62 -17.37
CA ILE A 46 -26.29 11.15 -17.24
C ILE A 46 -26.44 10.76 -15.77
N THR A 47 -25.78 11.48 -14.85
CA THR A 47 -25.90 11.27 -13.40
C THR A 47 -27.29 11.60 -12.89
N ILE A 48 -27.88 12.71 -13.37
CA ILE A 48 -29.25 13.12 -13.00
C ILE A 48 -30.30 12.15 -13.58
N VAL A 49 -30.17 11.78 -14.86
CA VAL A 49 -31.12 10.87 -15.53
C VAL A 49 -31.05 9.45 -14.94
N GLY A 50 -29.84 8.93 -14.68
CA GLY A 50 -29.65 7.64 -14.02
C GLY A 50 -30.20 7.62 -12.60
N GLY A 51 -30.00 8.71 -11.84
CA GLY A 51 -30.56 8.87 -10.50
C GLY A 51 -32.10 8.94 -10.47
N VAL A 52 -32.72 9.64 -11.44
CA VAL A 52 -34.19 9.77 -11.55
C VAL A 52 -34.85 8.45 -11.94
N ILE A 53 -34.27 7.70 -12.88
CA ILE A 53 -34.80 6.39 -13.28
C ILE A 53 -34.74 5.41 -12.10
N LEU A 54 -33.64 5.41 -11.33
CA LEU A 54 -33.48 4.56 -10.14
C LEU A 54 -34.43 4.95 -9.00
N PHE A 55 -34.68 6.25 -8.79
CA PHE A 55 -35.65 6.73 -7.81
C PHE A 55 -37.08 6.29 -8.15
N VAL A 56 -37.46 6.33 -9.44
CA VAL A 56 -38.76 5.87 -9.92
C VAL A 56 -38.89 4.35 -9.77
N PHE A 57 -37.87 3.57 -10.11
CA PHE A 57 -37.93 2.10 -9.98
C PHE A 57 -37.99 1.63 -8.52
N ASN A 58 -37.33 2.32 -7.59
CA ASN A 58 -37.38 1.98 -6.15
C ASN A 58 -38.74 2.32 -5.50
N SER A 59 -39.50 3.25 -6.10
CA SER A 59 -40.80 3.69 -5.59
C SER A 59 -41.98 2.79 -6.02
N PHE A 60 -41.77 1.89 -7.00
CA PHE A 60 -42.87 1.15 -7.65
C PHE A 60 -42.87 -0.38 -7.46
N GLY A 61 -42.16 -0.93 -6.47
CA GLY A 61 -42.50 -2.24 -5.86
C GLY A 61 -42.77 -3.42 -6.81
N PHE A 62 -41.98 -3.62 -7.86
CA PHE A 62 -42.19 -4.76 -8.78
C PHE A 62 -41.51 -6.05 -8.27
N PHE A 63 -42.35 -7.02 -7.89
CA PHE A 63 -42.01 -8.28 -7.21
C PHE A 63 -41.66 -9.48 -8.11
N ILE A 64 -41.46 -9.34 -9.43
CA ILE A 64 -41.58 -10.52 -10.34
C ILE A 64 -40.29 -10.98 -11.04
N ILE A 65 -39.18 -10.24 -10.97
CA ILE A 65 -37.84 -10.75 -11.33
C ILE A 65 -36.89 -10.17 -10.29
N SER A 66 -36.22 -11.01 -9.48
CA SER A 66 -35.52 -10.48 -8.30
C SER A 66 -34.50 -9.42 -8.74
N PRO A 67 -34.59 -8.17 -8.22
CA PRO A 67 -33.63 -7.11 -8.53
C PRO A 67 -32.18 -7.54 -8.25
N VAL A 68 -32.02 -8.48 -7.31
CA VAL A 68 -30.77 -9.16 -6.96
C VAL A 68 -30.17 -9.92 -8.15
N SER A 69 -30.97 -10.65 -8.93
CA SER A 69 -30.49 -11.40 -10.10
C SER A 69 -29.97 -10.48 -11.21
N TYR A 70 -30.64 -9.34 -11.43
CA TYR A 70 -30.21 -8.34 -12.40
C TYR A 70 -28.94 -7.61 -11.94
N ILE A 71 -28.81 -7.32 -10.65
CA ILE A 71 -27.65 -6.62 -10.09
C ILE A 71 -26.43 -7.54 -10.01
N VAL A 72 -26.60 -8.81 -9.60
CA VAL A 72 -25.56 -9.84 -9.71
C VAL A 72 -25.14 -10.02 -11.17
N PHE A 73 -26.08 -10.00 -12.12
CA PHE A 73 -25.77 -10.08 -13.55
C PHE A 73 -25.00 -8.85 -14.06
N VAL A 74 -25.35 -7.63 -13.63
CA VAL A 74 -24.65 -6.37 -13.96
C VAL A 74 -23.25 -6.34 -13.36
N LEU A 75 -23.09 -6.79 -12.11
CA LEU A 75 -21.80 -6.87 -11.44
C LEU A 75 -20.92 -7.98 -12.01
N PHE A 76 -21.52 -9.10 -12.39
CA PHE A 76 -20.88 -10.17 -13.14
C PHE A 76 -20.41 -9.67 -14.52
N THR A 77 -21.27 -9.02 -15.30
CA THR A 77 -20.88 -8.47 -16.61
C THR A 77 -19.82 -7.38 -16.48
N TYR A 78 -19.91 -6.50 -15.48
CA TYR A 78 -18.89 -5.49 -15.20
C TYR A 78 -17.56 -6.10 -14.73
N GLY A 79 -17.63 -7.10 -13.85
CA GLY A 79 -16.48 -7.89 -13.38
C GLY A 79 -15.81 -8.63 -14.53
N VAL A 80 -16.57 -9.25 -15.43
CA VAL A 80 -16.08 -9.96 -16.63
C VAL A 80 -15.48 -8.99 -17.66
N CYS A 81 -16.10 -7.83 -17.91
CA CYS A 81 -15.54 -6.79 -18.79
C CYS A 81 -14.22 -6.23 -18.25
N ASN A 82 -14.11 -6.04 -16.93
CA ASN A 82 -12.86 -5.65 -16.29
C ASN A 82 -11.85 -6.80 -16.21
N LEU A 83 -12.29 -8.05 -16.10
CA LEU A 83 -11.45 -9.24 -16.20
C LEU A 83 -10.82 -9.34 -17.58
N PHE A 84 -11.54 -8.99 -18.65
CA PHE A 84 -10.99 -8.93 -20.01
C PHE A 84 -9.93 -7.83 -20.16
N SER A 85 -10.14 -6.68 -19.52
CA SER A 85 -9.16 -5.57 -19.51
C SER A 85 -7.93 -5.90 -18.65
N PHE A 86 -8.14 -6.55 -17.50
CA PHE A 86 -7.09 -7.11 -16.66
C PHE A 86 -6.32 -8.19 -17.42
N ALA A 87 -7.02 -9.13 -18.06
CA ALA A 87 -6.42 -10.15 -18.91
C ALA A 87 -5.60 -9.51 -20.01
N LYS A 88 -6.02 -8.42 -20.68
CA LYS A 88 -5.17 -7.71 -21.64
C LYS A 88 -3.90 -7.13 -21.03
N CYS A 89 -4.01 -6.41 -19.91
CA CYS A 89 -2.86 -5.81 -19.22
C CYS A 89 -1.90 -6.86 -18.63
N PHE A 90 -2.45 -7.94 -18.08
CA PHE A 90 -1.75 -9.09 -17.54
C PHE A 90 -1.18 -9.99 -18.64
N THR A 91 -1.85 -10.07 -19.80
CA THR A 91 -1.33 -10.75 -20.99
C THR A 91 -0.14 -10.01 -21.56
N ALA A 92 -0.02 -8.69 -21.39
CA ALA A 92 1.22 -7.97 -21.73
C ALA A 92 2.39 -8.40 -20.83
N ASP A 93 2.14 -8.66 -19.54
CA ASP A 93 3.11 -9.26 -18.62
C ASP A 93 3.42 -10.74 -18.98
N PHE A 94 2.46 -11.49 -19.55
CA PHE A 94 2.69 -12.86 -20.08
C PHE A 94 3.37 -12.88 -21.48
N GLN A 95 3.13 -11.88 -22.31
CA GLN A 95 3.73 -11.69 -23.65
C GLN A 95 5.19 -11.22 -23.57
N MET A 96 5.71 -11.01 -22.36
CA MET A 96 7.13 -10.77 -22.15
C MET A 96 7.94 -11.97 -22.68
N LYS A 97 9.10 -11.69 -23.29
CA LYS A 97 10.04 -12.73 -23.77
C LYS A 97 10.27 -13.78 -22.69
N VAL A 98 10.26 -15.06 -23.06
CA VAL A 98 10.51 -16.22 -22.16
C VAL A 98 11.76 -16.03 -21.30
N SER A 99 12.78 -15.34 -21.82
CA SER A 99 14.02 -14.98 -21.09
C SER A 99 13.85 -14.03 -19.90
N SER A 100 12.68 -13.41 -19.73
CA SER A 100 12.41 -12.42 -18.68
C SER A 100 11.60 -12.96 -17.49
N TRP A 101 11.23 -14.24 -17.55
CA TRP A 101 10.53 -14.94 -16.48
C TRP A 101 11.47 -15.21 -15.31
N ASN A 102 10.96 -15.06 -14.10
CA ASN A 102 11.62 -15.52 -12.90
C ASN A 102 10.59 -16.06 -11.91
N ILE A 103 11.08 -16.75 -10.89
CA ILE A 103 10.26 -17.45 -9.90
C ILE A 103 9.32 -16.47 -9.17
N ALA A 104 9.79 -15.26 -8.83
CA ALA A 104 8.97 -14.25 -8.15
C ALA A 104 7.77 -13.79 -9.00
N LYS A 105 8.00 -13.50 -10.30
CA LYS A 105 6.93 -13.12 -11.23
C LYS A 105 5.87 -14.22 -11.35
N LEU A 106 6.31 -15.46 -11.57
CA LEU A 106 5.41 -16.61 -11.70
C LEU A 106 4.61 -16.82 -10.42
N PHE A 107 5.27 -16.73 -9.25
CA PHE A 107 4.62 -16.90 -7.96
C PHE A 107 3.51 -15.86 -7.73
N ILE A 108 3.74 -14.59 -8.07
CA ILE A 108 2.72 -13.53 -7.92
C ILE A 108 1.55 -13.77 -8.87
N ILE A 109 1.82 -14.16 -10.12
CA ILE A 109 0.78 -14.49 -11.11
C ILE A 109 -0.11 -15.63 -10.60
N VAL A 110 0.52 -16.72 -10.15
CA VAL A 110 -0.18 -17.88 -9.59
C VAL A 110 -0.95 -17.48 -8.33
N GLY A 111 -0.38 -16.66 -7.46
CA GLY A 111 -1.05 -16.16 -6.25
C GLY A 111 -2.30 -15.34 -6.55
N VAL A 112 -2.27 -14.44 -7.54
CA VAL A 112 -3.45 -13.67 -7.97
C VAL A 112 -4.57 -14.57 -8.48
N ILE A 113 -4.23 -15.66 -9.17
CA ILE A 113 -5.22 -16.60 -9.70
C ILE A 113 -5.75 -17.50 -8.58
N LEU A 114 -4.88 -18.11 -7.78
CA LEU A 114 -5.27 -19.13 -6.79
C LEU A 114 -5.94 -18.55 -5.55
N TYR A 115 -5.59 -17.33 -5.12
CA TYR A 115 -6.15 -16.75 -3.91
C TYR A 115 -7.70 -16.67 -3.95
N PRO A 116 -8.35 -16.10 -4.98
CA PRO A 116 -9.82 -16.10 -5.06
C PRO A 116 -10.43 -17.50 -5.03
N PHE A 117 -9.78 -18.51 -5.64
CA PHE A 117 -10.26 -19.90 -5.59
C PHE A 117 -10.10 -20.54 -4.21
N SER A 118 -9.07 -20.15 -3.43
CA SER A 118 -8.90 -20.66 -2.07
C SER A 118 -10.09 -20.34 -1.17
N LEU A 119 -10.78 -19.22 -1.43
CA LEU A 119 -11.95 -18.78 -0.68
C LEU A 119 -13.18 -19.69 -0.86
N LEU A 120 -13.13 -20.66 -1.78
CA LEU A 120 -14.17 -21.69 -1.92
C LEU A 120 -14.25 -22.60 -0.69
N ALA A 121 -13.13 -22.84 0.02
CA ALA A 121 -13.13 -23.71 1.18
C ALA A 121 -13.27 -22.91 2.48
N THR A 122 -14.20 -23.31 3.35
CA THR A 122 -14.43 -22.65 4.64
C THR A 122 -13.18 -22.55 5.49
N SER A 123 -12.37 -23.61 5.53
CA SER A 123 -11.12 -23.62 6.30
C SER A 123 -10.12 -22.57 5.83
N PHE A 124 -10.07 -22.25 4.54
CA PHE A 124 -9.20 -21.21 4.00
C PHE A 124 -9.76 -19.80 4.25
N VAL A 125 -11.07 -19.66 4.39
CA VAL A 125 -11.69 -18.38 4.79
C VAL A 125 -11.41 -18.07 6.27
N GLU A 126 -11.53 -19.07 7.15
CA GLU A 126 -11.20 -18.95 8.58
C GLU A 126 -9.72 -18.63 8.78
N GLU A 127 -8.85 -19.35 8.06
CA GLU A 127 -7.41 -19.35 8.25
C GLU A 127 -6.68 -18.55 7.14
N GLU A 128 -7.36 -17.56 6.57
CA GLU A 128 -6.90 -16.77 5.43
C GLU A 128 -5.55 -16.08 5.69
N HIS A 129 -5.29 -15.72 6.95
CA HIS A 129 -4.04 -15.11 7.36
C HIS A 129 -2.81 -15.97 6.99
N PHE A 130 -2.90 -17.30 7.04
CA PHE A 130 -1.80 -18.18 6.62
C PHE A 130 -1.47 -18.03 5.14
N ILE A 131 -2.46 -17.79 4.28
CA ILE A 131 -2.25 -17.57 2.85
C ILE A 131 -1.39 -16.32 2.65
N PHE A 132 -1.76 -15.20 3.28
CA PHE A 132 -1.00 -13.95 3.17
C PHE A 132 0.38 -14.04 3.82
N TYR A 133 0.49 -14.69 4.98
CA TYR A 133 1.78 -14.89 5.65
C TYR A 133 2.74 -15.76 4.83
N PHE A 134 2.22 -16.81 4.19
CA PHE A 134 2.97 -17.66 3.28
C PHE A 134 3.41 -16.88 2.03
N ILE A 135 2.47 -16.20 1.36
CA ILE A 135 2.75 -15.42 0.15
C ILE A 135 3.83 -14.37 0.40
N ILE A 136 3.71 -13.58 1.46
CA ILE A 136 4.69 -12.53 1.77
C ILE A 136 6.06 -13.13 2.15
N SER A 137 6.10 -14.23 2.90
CA SER A 137 7.35 -14.91 3.23
C SER A 137 8.06 -15.45 1.99
N MET A 138 7.30 -16.04 1.06
CA MET A 138 7.84 -16.54 -0.22
C MET A 138 8.31 -15.41 -1.13
N ILE A 139 7.62 -14.28 -1.15
CA ILE A 139 8.09 -13.08 -1.86
C ILE A 139 9.44 -12.62 -1.28
N TYR A 140 9.58 -12.53 0.04
CA TYR A 140 10.88 -12.16 0.64
C TYR A 140 11.99 -13.14 0.29
N PHE A 141 11.72 -14.43 0.38
CA PHE A 141 12.67 -15.47 0.01
C PHE A 141 13.11 -15.34 -1.46
N THR A 142 12.15 -15.25 -2.38
CA THR A 142 12.45 -15.15 -3.82
C THR A 142 13.18 -13.85 -4.18
N LEU A 143 12.88 -12.74 -3.50
CA LEU A 143 13.61 -11.48 -3.66
C LEU A 143 15.05 -11.56 -3.14
N LEU A 144 15.29 -12.22 -2.00
CA LEU A 144 16.65 -12.44 -1.49
C LEU A 144 17.48 -13.30 -2.45
N VAL A 145 16.91 -14.43 -2.90
CA VAL A 145 17.56 -15.29 -3.91
C VAL A 145 17.89 -14.48 -5.15
N ARG A 146 16.97 -13.63 -5.63
CA ARG A 146 17.20 -12.77 -6.80
C ARG A 146 18.34 -11.80 -6.60
N VAL A 147 18.43 -11.13 -5.44
CA VAL A 147 19.53 -10.20 -5.14
C VAL A 147 20.87 -10.93 -5.11
N VAL A 148 20.93 -12.12 -4.48
CA VAL A 148 22.15 -12.95 -4.44
C VAL A 148 22.57 -13.39 -5.84
N LEU A 149 21.64 -13.91 -6.65
CA LEU A 149 21.94 -14.33 -8.02
C LEU A 149 22.44 -13.17 -8.89
N ASN A 150 21.82 -11.99 -8.77
CA ASN A 150 22.27 -10.80 -9.49
C ASN A 150 23.67 -10.38 -9.06
N PHE A 151 24.00 -10.46 -7.77
CA PHE A 151 25.33 -10.15 -7.25
C PHE A 151 26.39 -11.14 -7.77
N ILE A 152 26.08 -12.43 -7.72
CA ILE A 152 26.96 -13.49 -8.25
C ILE A 152 27.21 -13.26 -9.75
N HIS A 153 26.16 -13.05 -10.55
CA HIS A 153 26.28 -12.79 -11.98
C HIS A 153 27.10 -11.53 -12.26
N TYR A 154 26.90 -10.46 -11.48
CA TYR A 154 27.70 -9.24 -11.59
C TYR A 154 29.19 -9.53 -11.37
N LYS A 155 29.55 -10.25 -10.30
CA LYS A 155 30.93 -10.59 -9.98
C LYS A 155 31.59 -11.50 -11.02
N PHE A 156 30.88 -12.49 -11.56
CA PHE A 156 31.39 -13.33 -12.65
C PHE A 156 31.59 -12.54 -13.96
N SER A 157 30.67 -11.61 -14.29
CA SER A 157 30.85 -10.76 -15.46
C SER A 157 32.02 -9.78 -15.28
N GLU A 158 32.23 -9.30 -14.05
CA GLU A 158 33.34 -8.42 -13.69
C GLU A 158 34.68 -9.12 -13.85
N SER A 159 34.82 -10.36 -13.36
CA SER A 159 36.05 -11.15 -13.47
C SER A 159 36.39 -11.46 -14.93
N SER A 160 35.42 -11.91 -15.73
CA SER A 160 35.63 -12.19 -17.16
C SER A 160 36.05 -10.94 -17.94
N ASN A 161 35.47 -9.78 -17.63
CA ASN A 161 35.86 -8.51 -18.27
C ASN A 161 37.23 -7.98 -17.79
N ARG A 162 37.70 -8.38 -16.61
CA ARG A 162 39.07 -8.10 -16.16
C ARG A 162 40.08 -8.99 -16.89
N GLU A 163 39.83 -10.29 -17.01
CA GLU A 163 40.67 -11.21 -17.79
C GLU A 163 40.84 -10.75 -19.24
N LYS A 164 39.74 -10.44 -19.93
CA LYS A 164 39.80 -9.92 -21.31
C LYS A 164 40.61 -8.62 -21.43
N ARG A 165 40.54 -7.74 -20.43
CA ARG A 165 41.35 -6.50 -20.42
C ARG A 165 42.84 -6.78 -20.21
N HIS A 166 43.19 -7.71 -19.32
CA HIS A 166 44.58 -8.11 -19.12
C HIS A 166 45.18 -8.78 -20.37
N GLU A 167 44.40 -9.60 -21.08
CA GLU A 167 44.82 -10.22 -22.33
C GLU A 167 45.07 -9.18 -23.44
N VAL A 168 44.19 -8.20 -23.59
CA VAL A 168 44.38 -7.09 -24.55
C VAL A 168 45.62 -6.25 -24.19
N VAL A 169 45.83 -5.92 -22.91
CA VAL A 169 47.01 -5.15 -22.49
C VAL A 169 48.30 -5.93 -22.70
N ALA A 170 48.31 -7.24 -22.42
CA ALA A 170 49.44 -8.12 -22.68
C ALA A 170 49.78 -8.17 -24.17
N ASN A 171 48.77 -8.34 -25.04
CA ASN A 171 48.95 -8.37 -26.49
C ASN A 171 49.48 -7.03 -27.05
N VAL A 172 49.04 -5.89 -26.50
CA VAL A 172 49.56 -4.57 -26.87
C VAL A 172 51.00 -4.35 -26.40
N GLN A 173 51.40 -4.92 -25.26
CA GLN A 173 52.79 -4.87 -24.78
C GLN A 173 53.73 -5.76 -25.61
N ILE A 174 53.27 -6.93 -26.04
CA ILE A 174 54.02 -7.81 -26.95
C ILE A 174 54.26 -7.12 -28.31
N LEU A 175 53.23 -6.48 -28.87
CA LEU A 175 53.35 -5.69 -30.12
C LEU A 175 54.35 -4.52 -30.04
N LYS A 176 54.62 -4.00 -28.83
CA LYS A 176 55.64 -2.94 -28.62
C LYS A 176 57.07 -3.48 -28.52
N LEU A 177 57.25 -4.78 -28.27
CA LEU A 177 58.57 -5.42 -28.20
C LEU A 177 59.11 -5.84 -29.59
N ASP A 178 58.24 -6.00 -30.58
CA ASP A 178 58.60 -6.46 -31.94
C ASP A 178 58.98 -5.33 -32.93
N TYR A 179 58.97 -4.06 -32.51
CA TYR A 179 59.40 -2.93 -33.35
C TYR A 179 60.40 -2.03 -32.62
N PRO A 180 61.71 -2.05 -32.97
CA PRO A 180 62.65 -1.03 -32.55
C PRO A 180 62.55 0.14 -33.53
N MET A 181 61.83 1.21 -33.18
CA MET A 181 61.95 2.47 -33.90
C MET A 181 62.17 3.64 -32.94
N SER A 182 63.41 4.11 -32.95
CA SER A 182 63.79 5.49 -32.75
C SER A 182 63.00 6.40 -33.70
N VAL A 183 62.19 7.33 -33.18
CA VAL A 183 61.67 8.47 -33.97
C VAL A 183 61.69 9.74 -33.11
N PRO A 184 62.07 10.90 -33.67
CA PRO A 184 62.51 12.08 -32.92
C PRO A 184 61.37 12.95 -32.41
N SER A 185 61.69 13.74 -31.40
CA SER A 185 60.93 14.91 -30.97
C SER A 185 60.78 15.92 -32.10
N LEU A 186 59.55 16.28 -32.50
CA LEU A 186 59.16 17.68 -32.65
C LEU A 186 57.63 17.81 -32.75
N TYR A 187 57.13 18.77 -31.99
CA TYR A 187 55.79 19.32 -31.89
C TYR A 187 55.13 19.58 -33.27
N ASN A 188 53.90 19.10 -33.49
CA ASN A 188 52.72 19.96 -33.49
C ASN A 188 51.43 19.15 -33.68
N ALA A 189 50.45 19.54 -32.87
CA ALA A 189 49.07 19.09 -32.90
C ALA A 189 48.42 19.39 -34.25
N ASP A 190 47.58 18.46 -34.74
CA ASP A 190 46.26 18.76 -35.36
C ASP A 190 45.63 17.59 -36.15
N LEU A 191 46.18 16.38 -36.12
CA LEU A 191 45.61 15.27 -36.92
C LEU A 191 45.24 13.99 -36.14
N SER A 192 44.72 14.14 -34.92
CA SER A 192 44.06 13.05 -34.16
C SER A 192 42.70 13.44 -33.57
N LEU A 193 42.13 14.58 -33.99
CA LEU A 193 40.88 15.14 -33.48
C LEU A 193 39.61 14.45 -34.03
N HIS A 194 39.71 13.45 -34.92
CA HIS A 194 38.53 12.76 -35.46
C HIS A 194 38.31 11.34 -34.90
N PHE A 195 39.29 10.72 -34.22
CA PHE A 195 39.10 9.40 -33.61
C PHE A 195 38.91 9.45 -32.08
N MET A 196 39.22 10.59 -31.45
CA MET A 196 39.09 10.82 -29.99
C MET A 196 37.78 11.48 -29.55
N MET A 197 36.78 11.60 -30.44
CA MET A 197 35.43 12.09 -30.10
C MET A 197 34.36 11.00 -29.98
N SER A 198 34.69 9.73 -30.23
CA SER A 198 33.74 8.62 -30.04
C SER A 198 33.83 7.92 -28.67
N GLU A 199 34.77 8.31 -27.81
CA GLU A 199 35.08 7.55 -26.58
C GLU A 199 34.92 8.37 -25.28
N LYS A 200 34.19 9.48 -25.33
CA LYS A 200 33.83 10.27 -24.12
C LYS A 200 32.50 9.87 -23.47
N ARG A 201 31.87 8.77 -23.90
CA ARG A 201 30.71 8.19 -23.19
C ARG A 201 31.07 7.14 -22.12
N ASP A 202 32.33 6.67 -22.07
CA ASP A 202 32.70 5.55 -21.19
C ASP A 202 33.68 5.88 -20.05
N GLN A 203 33.89 7.16 -19.71
CA GLN A 203 34.59 7.54 -18.47
C GLN A 203 33.67 7.53 -17.23
N GLY A 204 32.84 6.50 -17.09
CA GLY A 204 32.10 6.15 -15.87
C GLY A 204 32.75 5.04 -15.03
N ILE A 205 33.96 4.59 -15.39
CA ILE A 205 34.41 3.24 -15.01
C ILE A 205 35.21 3.16 -13.68
N ILE A 206 35.64 4.24 -13.04
CA ILE A 206 36.45 4.13 -11.80
C ILE A 206 35.69 4.49 -10.50
N LEU A 207 34.47 5.04 -10.59
CA LEU A 207 33.58 5.28 -9.43
C LEU A 207 32.42 4.27 -9.31
N SER A 208 32.36 3.26 -10.19
CA SER A 208 31.21 2.35 -10.30
C SER A 208 31.29 1.08 -9.44
N ASP A 209 32.48 0.54 -9.16
CA ASP A 209 32.62 -0.74 -8.44
C ASP A 209 32.06 -0.66 -7.01
N GLY A 210 32.39 0.39 -6.27
CA GLY A 210 31.89 0.59 -4.92
C GLY A 210 30.40 0.95 -4.84
N THR A 211 29.78 1.42 -5.93
CA THR A 211 28.37 1.87 -5.89
C THR A 211 27.40 0.74 -6.16
N ASN A 212 27.73 -0.19 -7.06
CA ASN A 212 26.93 -1.39 -7.31
C ASN A 212 26.98 -2.37 -6.14
N ASP A 213 28.16 -2.64 -5.58
CA ASP A 213 28.31 -3.51 -4.41
C ASP A 213 27.52 -2.97 -3.21
N LYS A 214 27.59 -1.65 -2.95
CA LYS A 214 26.77 -0.98 -1.91
C LYS A 214 25.27 -1.11 -2.18
N ARG A 215 24.83 -1.03 -3.44
CA ARG A 215 23.42 -1.17 -3.81
C ARG A 215 22.92 -2.60 -3.58
N PHE A 216 23.69 -3.62 -3.96
CA PHE A 216 23.35 -5.02 -3.71
C PHE A 216 23.29 -5.31 -2.20
N ALA A 217 24.30 -4.87 -1.45
CA ALA A 217 24.32 -5.02 0.01
C ALA A 217 23.13 -4.31 0.68
N SER A 218 22.83 -3.07 0.28
CA SER A 218 21.69 -2.32 0.82
C SER A 218 20.36 -3.03 0.52
N ASN A 219 20.15 -3.50 -0.71
CA ASN A 219 18.94 -4.25 -1.06
C ASN A 219 18.82 -5.54 -0.24
N PHE A 220 19.90 -6.30 -0.11
CA PHE A 220 19.93 -7.54 0.67
C PHE A 220 19.58 -7.28 2.14
N ILE A 221 20.24 -6.30 2.76
CA ILE A 221 20.03 -5.94 4.17
C ILE A 221 18.60 -5.49 4.41
N ILE A 222 18.05 -4.60 3.56
CA ILE A 222 16.68 -4.11 3.72
C ILE A 222 15.67 -5.24 3.59
N ILE A 223 15.82 -6.14 2.61
CA ILE A 223 14.90 -7.28 2.42
C ILE A 223 15.01 -8.25 3.61
N PHE A 224 16.22 -8.55 4.05
CA PHE A 224 16.46 -9.47 5.17
C PHE A 224 15.88 -8.91 6.48
N ILE A 225 16.15 -7.65 6.80
CA ILE A 225 15.57 -6.97 7.97
C ILE A 225 14.05 -6.92 7.86
N SER A 226 13.51 -6.59 6.68
CA SER A 226 12.05 -6.56 6.47
C SER A 226 11.42 -7.94 6.68
N TRP A 227 12.08 -9.01 6.24
CA TRP A 227 11.59 -10.37 6.45
C TRP A 227 11.66 -10.78 7.92
N PHE A 228 12.73 -10.41 8.61
CA PHE A 228 12.88 -10.65 10.06
C PHE A 228 11.79 -9.91 10.85
N ILE A 229 11.59 -8.62 10.58
CA ILE A 229 10.52 -7.82 11.21
C ILE A 229 9.16 -8.47 10.91
N PHE A 230 8.90 -8.87 9.66
CA PHE A 230 7.65 -9.54 9.32
C PHE A 230 7.45 -10.86 10.09
N ARG A 231 8.50 -11.67 10.25
CA ARG A 231 8.44 -12.91 11.03
C ARG A 231 8.13 -12.63 12.51
N LEU A 232 8.78 -11.62 13.08
CA LEU A 232 8.57 -11.19 14.45
C LEU A 232 7.15 -10.63 14.64
N LEU A 233 6.66 -9.80 13.73
CA LEU A 233 5.29 -9.27 13.76
C LEU A 233 4.22 -10.37 13.80
N ARG A 234 4.42 -11.47 13.04
CA ARG A 234 3.48 -12.60 13.02
C ARG A 234 3.41 -13.39 14.33
N SER A 235 4.43 -13.32 15.20
CA SER A 235 4.42 -14.02 16.48
C SER A 235 3.75 -13.25 17.61
N PHE A 236 3.40 -11.97 17.40
CA PHE A 236 2.82 -11.14 18.46
C PHE A 236 1.39 -11.52 18.82
N ASN A 237 0.50 -11.58 17.82
CA ASN A 237 -0.92 -11.75 18.04
C ASN A 237 -1.42 -13.10 17.52
N ALA A 238 -2.31 -13.73 18.27
CA ALA A 238 -3.13 -14.83 17.78
C ALA A 238 -4.00 -14.37 16.61
N THR A 239 -4.13 -15.19 15.58
CA THR A 239 -5.05 -14.94 14.45
C THR A 239 -5.71 -16.25 14.04
N GLY A 240 -6.98 -16.21 13.62
CA GLY A 240 -7.76 -17.41 13.32
C GLY A 240 -8.25 -18.13 14.57
N ASP A 241 -8.92 -19.27 14.39
CA ASP A 241 -9.60 -19.99 15.48
C ASP A 241 -8.87 -21.29 15.87
N LYS A 242 -8.18 -21.96 14.94
CA LYS A 242 -7.65 -23.32 15.17
C LYS A 242 -6.46 -23.41 16.13
N TRP A 243 -5.74 -22.30 16.33
CA TRP A 243 -4.48 -22.29 17.08
C TRP A 243 -4.46 -21.21 18.17
N LYS A 244 -5.63 -20.76 18.62
CA LYS A 244 -5.76 -19.73 19.66
C LYS A 244 -5.15 -20.12 21.00
N ASP A 245 -5.04 -21.41 21.27
CA ASP A 245 -4.52 -21.94 22.53
C ASP A 245 -2.98 -21.91 22.62
N LEU A 246 -2.28 -21.62 21.51
CA LEU A 246 -0.83 -21.49 21.52
C LEU A 246 -0.40 -20.21 22.23
N ILE A 247 0.75 -20.27 22.91
CA ILE A 247 1.31 -19.09 23.59
C ILE A 247 1.80 -18.09 22.54
N HIS A 248 1.27 -16.87 22.62
CA HIS A 248 1.64 -15.74 21.78
C HIS A 248 2.42 -14.67 22.57
N LEU A 249 3.24 -13.86 21.89
CA LEU A 249 4.08 -12.88 22.59
C LEU A 249 3.24 -11.81 23.31
N ASN A 250 2.06 -11.46 22.78
CA ASN A 250 1.15 -10.54 23.44
C ASN A 250 0.62 -11.09 24.79
N GLN A 251 0.44 -12.40 24.91
CA GLN A 251 0.00 -13.06 26.13
C GLN A 251 1.12 -13.05 27.16
N LEU A 252 2.34 -13.40 26.74
CA LEU A 252 3.53 -13.32 27.60
C LEU A 252 3.74 -11.90 28.14
N LEU A 253 3.58 -10.88 27.28
CA LEU A 253 3.68 -9.48 27.69
C LEU A 253 2.61 -9.11 28.74
N ARG A 254 1.38 -9.62 28.60
CA ARG A 254 0.30 -9.37 29.57
C ARG A 254 0.52 -10.06 30.91
N GLU A 255 1.17 -11.21 30.90
CA GLU A 255 1.49 -12.00 32.10
C GLU A 255 2.72 -11.45 32.85
N SER A 256 3.54 -10.60 32.21
CA SER A 256 4.69 -9.93 32.81
C SER A 256 4.31 -8.85 33.85
N ASP A 257 5.26 -8.47 34.72
CA ASP A 257 5.11 -7.45 35.77
C ASP A 257 4.91 -5.99 35.24
N GLY A 258 4.53 -5.81 33.97
CA GLY A 258 4.22 -4.52 33.34
C GLY A 258 5.45 -3.73 32.85
N ASN A 259 6.63 -3.98 33.40
CA ASN A 259 7.89 -3.34 32.97
C ASN A 259 8.23 -3.65 31.51
N GLU A 260 7.95 -4.87 31.04
CA GLU A 260 8.22 -5.28 29.65
C GLU A 260 7.31 -4.56 28.65
N ILE A 261 6.02 -4.42 28.99
CA ILE A 261 5.06 -3.63 28.20
C ILE A 261 5.52 -2.17 28.12
N LEU A 262 5.96 -1.59 29.23
CA LEU A 262 6.49 -0.22 29.24
C LEU A 262 7.66 -0.05 28.28
N ILE A 263 8.64 -0.96 28.32
CA ILE A 263 9.79 -0.96 27.40
C ILE A 263 9.31 -1.07 25.94
N CYS A 264 8.37 -1.97 25.66
CA CYS A 264 7.80 -2.14 24.32
C CYS A 264 7.13 -0.86 23.81
N ILE A 265 6.35 -0.17 24.65
CA ILE A 265 5.71 1.10 24.32
C ILE A 265 6.78 2.17 24.04
N LEU A 266 7.79 2.32 24.90
CA LEU A 266 8.84 3.32 24.72
C LEU A 266 9.61 3.11 23.41
N ILE A 267 10.02 1.88 23.12
CA ILE A 267 10.69 1.52 21.85
C ILE A 267 9.75 1.84 20.67
N GLY A 268 8.48 1.45 20.76
CA GLY A 268 7.49 1.71 19.73
C GLY A 268 7.32 3.21 19.44
N LEU A 269 7.21 4.04 20.46
CA LEU A 269 7.05 5.50 20.31
C LEU A 269 8.30 6.16 19.73
N VAL A 270 9.50 5.71 20.12
CA VAL A 270 10.76 6.21 19.54
C VAL A 270 10.84 5.90 18.04
N ILE A 271 10.46 4.68 17.63
CA ILE A 271 10.40 4.32 16.20
C ILE A 271 9.46 5.25 15.44
N VAL A 272 8.25 5.50 15.96
CA VAL A 272 7.26 6.37 15.30
C VAL A 272 7.76 7.81 15.24
N LEU A 273 8.40 8.32 16.30
CA LEU A 273 9.01 9.65 16.30
C LEU A 273 10.04 9.79 15.17
N LEU A 274 10.92 8.79 15.01
CA LEU A 274 11.94 8.81 13.95
C LEU A 274 11.35 8.82 12.54
N LEU A 275 10.23 8.12 12.33
CA LEU A 275 9.54 8.06 11.03
C LEU A 275 8.75 9.36 10.73
N TYR A 276 8.02 9.88 11.73
CA TYR A 276 7.05 10.97 11.53
C TYR A 276 7.55 12.38 11.88
N ARG A 277 8.80 12.53 12.36
CA ARG A 277 9.37 13.86 12.71
C ARG A 277 9.55 14.85 11.55
N HIS A 278 9.43 14.43 10.30
CA HIS A 278 9.90 15.22 9.15
C HIS A 278 9.05 16.45 8.79
N LEU A 279 7.78 16.54 9.21
CA LEU A 279 6.91 17.71 8.93
C LEU A 279 6.75 18.68 10.11
N SER A 280 6.40 18.18 11.29
CA SER A 280 6.16 18.98 12.50
C SER A 280 6.67 18.24 13.75
N PRO A 281 8.01 18.16 13.95
CA PRO A 281 8.62 17.27 14.94
C PRO A 281 8.17 17.53 16.38
N ILE A 282 8.05 18.81 16.77
CA ILE A 282 7.63 19.21 18.11
C ILE A 282 6.20 18.74 18.38
N LEU A 283 5.30 18.95 17.43
CA LEU A 283 3.90 18.56 17.58
C LEU A 283 3.73 17.04 17.57
N VAL A 284 4.46 16.34 16.71
CA VAL A 284 4.49 14.86 16.72
C VAL A 284 5.00 14.34 18.06
N PHE A 285 6.07 14.93 18.62
CA PHE A 285 6.57 14.58 19.94
C PHE A 285 5.50 14.77 21.03
N LEU A 286 4.83 15.92 21.07
CA LEU A 286 3.75 16.19 22.03
C LEU A 286 2.57 15.20 21.89
N ILE A 287 2.19 14.86 20.66
CA ILE A 287 1.14 13.86 20.41
C ILE A 287 1.59 12.49 20.95
N LEU A 288 2.84 12.10 20.72
CA LEU A 288 3.38 10.83 21.21
C LEU A 288 3.50 10.79 22.74
N THR A 289 3.80 11.91 23.41
CA THR A 289 3.77 11.96 24.88
C THR A 289 2.34 11.82 25.41
N GLY A 290 1.32 12.33 24.70
CA GLY A 290 -0.08 12.08 25.01
C GLY A 290 -0.47 10.61 24.82
N ILE A 291 -0.01 9.96 23.75
CA ILE A 291 -0.24 8.52 23.50
C ILE A 291 0.43 7.67 24.60
N PHE A 292 1.65 8.02 25.01
CA PHE A 292 2.29 7.40 26.17
C PHE A 292 1.43 7.55 27.43
N GLY A 293 1.00 8.79 27.72
CA GLY A 293 0.17 9.11 28.87
C GLY A 293 -1.17 8.37 28.88
N ARG A 294 -1.75 8.04 27.73
CA ARG A 294 -2.96 7.20 27.69
C ARG A 294 -2.70 5.81 28.28
N HIS A 295 -1.58 5.18 27.94
CA HIS A 295 -1.27 3.83 28.40
C HIS A 295 -0.71 3.81 29.83
N PHE A 296 0.00 4.88 30.20
CA PHE A 296 0.52 5.12 31.54
C PHE A 296 0.08 6.51 32.03
N PRO A 297 -1.15 6.63 32.61
CA PRO A 297 -1.74 7.89 33.03
C PRO A 297 -0.80 8.71 33.91
N LEU A 298 -0.55 9.95 33.50
CA LEU A 298 0.34 10.86 34.21
C LEU A 298 -0.44 11.64 35.29
N ILE A 299 -1.74 11.87 35.04
CA ILE A 299 -2.59 12.78 35.82
C ILE A 299 -3.50 11.98 36.78
N ASP A 300 -4.29 11.04 36.25
CA ASP A 300 -5.26 10.28 37.04
C ASP A 300 -4.69 8.94 37.54
N LYS A 301 -3.96 8.97 38.66
CA LYS A 301 -3.38 7.77 39.29
C LYS A 301 -4.44 6.81 39.86
N GLY A 302 -5.70 7.23 39.99
CA GLY A 302 -6.79 6.46 40.62
C GLY A 302 -7.86 5.89 39.67
N VAL A 303 -8.03 6.47 38.48
CA VAL A 303 -8.99 6.01 37.46
C VAL A 303 -8.21 5.75 36.18
N LYS A 304 -7.92 4.47 35.89
CA LYS A 304 -7.14 4.01 34.71
C LYS A 304 -7.88 4.23 33.37
N SER A 305 -8.51 5.38 33.15
CA SER A 305 -9.27 5.65 31.94
C SER A 305 -8.43 6.26 30.81
N GLY A 306 -7.33 6.96 31.14
CA GLY A 306 -6.49 7.66 30.15
C GLY A 306 -7.28 8.68 29.30
N LEU A 307 -8.39 9.18 29.85
CA LEU A 307 -9.38 9.98 29.12
C LEU A 307 -8.81 11.36 28.78
N ILE A 308 -8.20 12.03 29.77
CA ILE A 308 -7.63 13.37 29.62
C ILE A 308 -6.48 13.33 28.61
N GLU A 309 -5.61 12.34 28.70
CA GLU A 309 -4.49 12.13 27.79
C GLU A 309 -4.99 11.85 26.36
N SER A 310 -6.06 11.06 26.20
CA SER A 310 -6.67 10.83 24.89
C SER A 310 -7.26 12.11 24.29
N HIS A 311 -7.92 12.96 25.08
CA HIS A 311 -8.39 14.27 24.62
C HIS A 311 -7.23 15.18 24.19
N PHE A 312 -6.13 15.18 24.93
CA PHE A 312 -4.92 15.93 24.56
C PHE A 312 -4.35 15.47 23.21
N VAL A 313 -4.34 14.15 22.96
CA VAL A 313 -3.93 13.59 21.66
C VAL A 313 -4.86 14.06 20.54
N TYR A 314 -6.19 13.98 20.70
CA TYR A 314 -7.13 14.45 19.69
C TYR A 314 -6.98 15.95 19.40
N PHE A 315 -6.77 16.76 20.43
CA PHE A 315 -6.50 18.19 20.27
C PHE A 315 -5.17 18.45 19.52
N GLY A 316 -4.12 17.71 19.85
CA GLY A 316 -2.84 17.76 19.14
C GLY A 316 -2.97 17.36 17.66
N LEU A 317 -3.74 16.32 17.36
CA LEU A 317 -4.05 15.90 15.99
C LEU A 317 -4.83 16.98 15.21
N PHE A 318 -5.79 17.66 15.85
CA PHE A 318 -6.51 18.78 15.26
C PHE A 318 -5.57 19.94 14.93
N ILE A 319 -4.72 20.35 15.88
CA ILE A 319 -3.69 21.39 15.65
C ILE A 319 -2.76 20.95 14.51
N PHE A 320 -2.39 19.67 14.45
CA PHE A 320 -1.49 19.15 13.42
C PHE A 320 -2.07 19.32 12.02
N ILE A 321 -3.32 18.90 11.79
CA ILE A 321 -3.97 19.13 10.50
C ILE A 321 -4.08 20.62 10.23
N PHE A 322 -4.62 21.39 11.18
CA PHE A 322 -4.89 22.82 10.98
C PHE A 322 -3.63 23.61 10.62
N TYR A 323 -2.54 23.40 11.36
CA TYR A 323 -1.25 24.03 11.12
C TYR A 323 -0.65 23.66 9.77
N ASN A 324 -0.68 22.38 9.39
CA ASN A 324 -0.15 21.96 8.10
C ASN A 324 -1.05 22.40 6.93
N CYS A 325 -2.37 22.49 7.10
CA CYS A 325 -3.27 23.11 6.13
C CYS A 325 -2.93 24.59 5.90
N ILE A 326 -2.70 25.36 6.96
CA ILE A 326 -2.23 26.75 6.86
C ILE A 326 -0.91 26.81 6.08
N LYS A 327 0.06 25.92 6.37
CA LYS A 327 1.32 25.84 5.62
C LYS A 327 1.12 25.58 4.13
N VAL A 328 0.18 24.70 3.73
CA VAL A 328 -0.18 24.47 2.32
C VAL A 328 -0.62 25.79 1.66
N PHE A 329 -1.54 26.53 2.30
CA PHE A 329 -2.02 27.80 1.76
C PHE A 329 -0.91 28.85 1.64
N TYR A 330 -0.06 29.01 2.66
CA TYR A 330 1.07 29.94 2.61
C TYR A 330 2.13 29.52 1.59
N TYR A 331 2.48 28.23 1.53
CA TYR A 331 3.41 27.69 0.55
C TYR A 331 2.91 27.99 -0.86
N ASN A 332 1.63 27.71 -1.14
CA ASN A 332 1.04 28.00 -2.44
C ASN A 332 1.11 29.50 -2.79
N LYS A 333 0.69 30.38 -1.87
CA LYS A 333 0.69 31.84 -2.09
C LYS A 333 2.09 32.42 -2.30
N ILE A 334 3.08 31.97 -1.53
CA ILE A 334 4.47 32.46 -1.62
C ILE A 334 5.18 31.86 -2.83
N TYR A 335 4.97 30.58 -3.12
CA TYR A 335 5.60 29.88 -4.25
C TYR A 335 5.10 30.43 -5.59
N ILE A 336 3.78 30.62 -5.74
CA ILE A 336 3.18 31.25 -6.94
C ILE A 336 3.71 32.69 -7.12
N LYS A 337 3.92 33.44 -6.03
CA LYS A 337 4.43 34.81 -6.11
C LYS A 337 5.93 34.91 -6.44
N LYS A 338 6.71 33.86 -6.14
CA LYS A 338 8.18 33.87 -6.27
C LYS A 338 8.69 33.09 -7.50
N HIS A 339 7.90 32.17 -8.03
CA HIS A 339 8.18 31.48 -9.28
C HIS A 339 7.03 31.75 -10.25
N GLU A 340 7.31 32.58 -11.26
CA GLU A 340 6.48 32.70 -12.45
C GLU A 340 6.12 31.31 -12.95
N TYR A 341 4.86 30.89 -12.74
CA TYR A 341 3.98 29.93 -13.45
C TYR A 341 4.54 28.70 -14.23
N ASN A 342 5.84 28.42 -14.22
CA ASN A 342 6.53 27.58 -15.21
C ASN A 342 7.06 26.26 -14.65
N ASP A 343 6.90 25.94 -13.36
CA ASP A 343 7.17 24.59 -12.85
C ASP A 343 5.90 23.71 -12.97
N PRO A 344 5.83 22.79 -13.96
CA PRO A 344 4.66 21.93 -14.15
C PRO A 344 4.45 20.93 -12.98
N LEU A 345 5.40 20.81 -12.06
CA LEU A 345 5.34 19.84 -10.95
C LEU A 345 4.81 20.45 -9.63
N VAL A 346 4.46 21.73 -9.58
CA VAL A 346 3.99 22.38 -8.34
C VAL A 346 2.76 21.68 -7.75
N GLY A 347 1.76 21.39 -8.59
CA GLY A 347 0.57 20.65 -8.16
C GLY A 347 0.93 19.27 -7.57
N THR A 348 1.85 18.54 -8.22
CA THR A 348 2.28 17.21 -7.74
C THR A 348 2.99 17.26 -6.38
N LYS A 349 3.79 18.31 -6.13
CA LYS A 349 4.48 18.53 -4.84
C LYS A 349 3.46 18.84 -3.73
N LEU A 350 2.43 19.62 -4.04
CA LEU A 350 1.38 19.95 -3.10
C LEU A 350 0.52 18.74 -2.74
N VAL A 351 0.15 17.90 -3.72
CA VAL A 351 -0.52 16.62 -3.48
C VAL A 351 0.33 15.69 -2.61
N LEU A 352 1.63 15.58 -2.89
CA LEU A 352 2.54 14.79 -2.06
C LEU A 352 2.55 15.27 -0.60
N TYR A 353 2.66 16.58 -0.39
CA TYR A 353 2.65 17.15 0.96
C TYR A 353 1.33 16.86 1.69
N MET A 354 0.18 17.03 1.03
CA MET A 354 -1.14 16.70 1.60
C MET A 354 -1.25 15.22 1.99
N LEU A 355 -0.76 14.31 1.14
CA LEU A 355 -0.75 12.87 1.44
C LEU A 355 0.17 12.55 2.62
N GLN A 356 1.35 13.18 2.73
CA GLN A 356 2.26 13.00 3.87
C GLN A 356 1.64 13.50 5.19
N VAL A 357 0.98 14.66 5.17
CA VAL A 357 0.25 15.18 6.34
C VAL A 357 -0.85 14.20 6.75
N PHE A 358 -1.63 13.70 5.79
CA PHE A 358 -2.69 12.74 6.07
C PHE A 358 -2.16 11.39 6.58
N GLU A 359 -1.03 10.92 6.06
CA GLU A 359 -0.36 9.69 6.53
C GLU A 359 0.07 9.82 7.99
N ILE A 360 0.75 10.90 8.37
CA ILE A 360 1.18 11.12 9.76
C ILE A 360 -0.02 11.26 10.68
N PHE A 361 -1.03 12.04 10.29
CA PHE A 361 -2.26 12.19 11.09
C PHE A 361 -2.94 10.85 11.33
N PHE A 362 -3.17 10.08 10.26
CA PHE A 362 -3.87 8.80 10.35
C PHE A 362 -3.02 7.75 11.07
N GLY A 363 -1.70 7.77 10.90
CA GLY A 363 -0.77 6.88 11.61
C GLY A 363 -0.74 7.13 13.11
N LEU A 364 -0.77 8.40 13.54
CA LEU A 364 -0.85 8.77 14.97
C LEU A 364 -2.23 8.46 15.57
N LEU A 365 -3.32 8.69 14.81
CA LEU A 365 -4.67 8.26 15.22
C LEU A 365 -4.73 6.73 15.37
N PHE A 366 -4.21 5.99 14.39
CA PHE A 366 -4.18 4.53 14.43
C PHE A 366 -3.39 4.02 15.64
N LEU A 367 -2.22 4.61 15.91
CA LEU A 367 -1.39 4.27 17.06
C LEU A 367 -2.09 4.58 18.38
N LEU A 368 -2.78 5.73 18.48
CA LEU A 368 -3.60 6.05 19.64
C LEU A 368 -4.59 4.90 19.87
N LEU A 369 -5.36 4.46 18.87
CA LEU A 369 -6.44 3.49 19.04
C LEU A 369 -6.00 2.09 19.50
N GLN A 370 -4.70 1.77 19.46
CA GLN A 370 -4.20 0.44 19.83
C GLN A 370 -4.28 0.15 21.33
N LYS A 371 -4.26 -1.15 21.64
CA LYS A 371 -3.96 -1.66 22.98
C LYS A 371 -2.48 -1.47 23.31
N PRO A 372 -2.09 -1.39 24.60
CA PRO A 372 -0.69 -1.20 24.98
C PRO A 372 0.24 -2.27 24.39
N GLU A 373 -0.22 -3.53 24.31
CA GLU A 373 0.57 -4.63 23.72
C GLU A 373 0.81 -4.47 22.21
N ASN A 374 -0.09 -3.77 21.51
CA ASN A 374 -0.04 -3.57 20.06
C ASN A 374 0.68 -2.29 19.63
N VAL A 375 1.14 -1.45 20.57
CA VAL A 375 1.91 -0.24 20.25
C VAL A 375 3.19 -0.61 19.50
N LEU A 376 3.96 -1.57 20.03
CA LEU A 376 5.19 -2.03 19.37
C LEU A 376 4.91 -2.71 18.03
N VAL A 377 3.84 -3.51 17.94
CA VAL A 377 3.39 -4.15 16.68
C VAL A 377 3.13 -3.10 15.61
N THR A 378 2.40 -2.04 15.98
CA THR A 378 2.06 -0.94 15.08
C THR A 378 3.32 -0.20 14.63
N SER A 379 4.20 0.15 15.55
CA SER A 379 5.45 0.84 15.24
C SER A 379 6.39 0.03 14.34
N LEU A 380 6.50 -1.28 14.59
CA LEU A 380 7.28 -2.18 13.75
C LEU A 380 6.63 -2.41 12.38
N SER A 381 5.29 -2.42 12.30
CA SER A 381 4.58 -2.48 11.01
C SER A 381 4.80 -1.20 10.18
N LEU A 382 4.84 -0.02 10.83
CA LEU A 382 5.19 1.25 10.19
C LEU A 382 6.64 1.25 9.71
N LEU A 383 7.58 0.76 10.53
CA LEU A 383 8.98 0.60 10.13
C LEU A 383 9.10 -0.35 8.93
N HIS A 384 8.40 -1.47 8.97
CA HIS A 384 8.39 -2.48 7.91
C HIS A 384 7.97 -1.89 6.56
N MET A 385 6.83 -1.19 6.50
CA MET A 385 6.37 -0.54 5.27
C MET A 385 7.32 0.56 4.77
N HIS A 386 7.91 1.36 5.68
CA HIS A 386 8.88 2.41 5.34
C HIS A 386 10.22 1.86 4.79
N LEU A 387 10.55 0.60 5.10
CA LEU A 387 11.72 -0.08 4.56
C LEU A 387 11.42 -0.71 3.19
N ILE A 388 10.38 -1.55 3.12
CA ILE A 388 10.17 -2.41 1.94
C ILE A 388 9.51 -1.70 0.76
N ILE A 389 8.55 -0.81 0.99
CA ILE A 389 7.78 -0.17 -0.10
C ILE A 389 8.67 0.75 -0.96
N PRO A 390 9.53 1.62 -0.38
CA PRO A 390 10.49 2.39 -1.17
C PRO A 390 11.45 1.52 -1.97
N LEU A 391 11.96 0.43 -1.38
CA LEU A 391 12.84 -0.50 -2.06
C LEU A 391 12.15 -1.12 -3.29
N LEU A 392 10.93 -1.64 -3.12
CA LEU A 392 10.18 -2.26 -4.20
C LEU A 392 9.90 -1.27 -5.33
N ILE A 393 9.42 -0.06 -5.01
CA ILE A 393 9.10 0.96 -6.03
C ILE A 393 10.36 1.45 -6.77
N GLN A 394 11.48 1.60 -6.07
CA GLN A 394 12.73 2.10 -6.65
C GLN A 394 13.45 1.04 -7.49
N ASN A 395 13.53 -0.18 -6.98
CA ASN A 395 14.39 -1.24 -7.50
C ASN A 395 13.64 -2.38 -8.19
N TRP A 396 12.34 -2.21 -8.49
CA TRP A 396 11.46 -3.22 -9.12
C TRP A 396 12.11 -3.99 -10.27
N GLU A 397 12.77 -3.30 -11.20
CA GLU A 397 13.40 -3.92 -12.38
C GLU A 397 14.61 -4.80 -12.01
N SER A 398 15.48 -4.31 -11.10
CA SER A 398 16.60 -5.11 -10.59
C SER A 398 16.13 -6.32 -9.77
N LEU A 399 15.01 -6.17 -9.06
CA LEU A 399 14.34 -7.26 -8.35
C LEU A 399 13.58 -8.20 -9.31
N GLY A 400 13.60 -7.92 -10.61
CA GLY A 400 12.94 -8.72 -11.63
C GLY A 400 11.42 -8.73 -11.47
N LEU A 401 10.83 -7.67 -10.96
CA LEU A 401 9.38 -7.51 -10.86
C LEU A 401 8.86 -6.66 -12.03
N THR A 402 7.54 -6.59 -12.18
CA THR A 402 6.86 -5.53 -12.94
C THR A 402 6.27 -4.48 -11.99
N ARG A 403 5.91 -3.30 -12.48
CA ARG A 403 5.30 -2.27 -11.62
C ARG A 403 3.97 -2.72 -11.03
N MET A 404 3.17 -3.44 -11.83
CA MET A 404 1.89 -4.01 -11.39
C MET A 404 2.11 -5.01 -10.26
N GLN A 405 3.13 -5.86 -10.37
CA GLN A 405 3.51 -6.79 -9.30
C GLN A 405 3.92 -6.07 -8.02
N VAL A 406 4.65 -4.96 -8.10
CA VAL A 406 4.94 -4.15 -6.91
C VAL A 406 3.66 -3.62 -6.25
N TYR A 407 2.69 -3.16 -7.04
CA TYR A 407 1.39 -2.71 -6.52
C TYR A 407 0.59 -3.88 -5.89
N ILE A 408 0.62 -5.07 -6.49
CA ILE A 408 0.02 -6.30 -5.92
C ILE A 408 0.66 -6.65 -4.57
N ILE A 409 2.00 -6.67 -4.50
CA ILE A 409 2.74 -6.96 -3.28
C ILE A 409 2.37 -5.96 -2.19
N ALA A 410 2.28 -4.66 -2.50
CA ALA A 410 1.87 -3.64 -1.53
C ALA A 410 0.46 -3.89 -0.96
N LEU A 411 -0.48 -4.32 -1.80
CA LEU A 411 -1.84 -4.69 -1.36
C LEU A 411 -1.81 -5.92 -0.45
N TRP A 412 -1.01 -6.94 -0.78
CA TRP A 412 -0.85 -8.14 0.05
C TRP A 412 -0.11 -7.87 1.37
N ILE A 413 0.85 -6.95 1.40
CA ILE A 413 1.47 -6.48 2.65
C ILE A 413 0.40 -5.80 3.52
N GLY A 414 -0.46 -4.97 2.93
CA GLY A 414 -1.58 -4.36 3.64
C GLY A 414 -2.53 -5.40 4.23
N GLN A 415 -2.88 -6.44 3.46
CA GLN A 415 -3.74 -7.52 3.94
C GLN A 415 -3.06 -8.38 5.02
N ALA A 416 -1.77 -8.67 4.91
CA ALA A 416 -1.03 -9.35 5.97
C ALA A 416 -0.96 -8.48 7.24
N SER A 417 -0.80 -7.16 7.11
CA SER A 417 -0.77 -6.22 8.22
C SER A 417 -2.11 -6.14 8.96
N PHE A 418 -3.24 -6.32 8.27
CA PHE A 418 -4.56 -6.46 8.92
C PHE A 418 -4.57 -7.62 9.92
N PHE A 419 -4.08 -8.80 9.52
CA PHE A 419 -4.02 -10.00 10.35
C PHE A 419 -2.98 -9.90 11.47
N ILE A 420 -1.81 -9.28 11.22
CA ILE A 420 -0.75 -9.09 12.22
C ILE A 420 -1.25 -8.35 13.48
N HIS A 421 -2.25 -7.48 13.33
CA HIS A 421 -2.84 -6.74 14.45
C HIS A 421 -3.88 -7.56 15.25
N GLY A 422 -4.02 -8.86 14.95
CA GLY A 422 -4.93 -9.78 15.64
C GLY A 422 -6.37 -9.73 15.13
N ASN A 423 -6.62 -9.07 14.00
CA ASN A 423 -7.94 -9.10 13.35
C ASN A 423 -8.10 -10.41 12.58
N SER A 424 -9.34 -10.89 12.44
CA SER A 424 -9.68 -12.04 11.58
C SER A 424 -10.92 -11.72 10.73
N ASN A 425 -11.39 -12.68 9.95
CA ASN A 425 -12.66 -12.57 9.23
C ASN A 425 -13.89 -12.85 10.11
N SER A 426 -13.70 -13.04 11.42
CA SER A 426 -14.78 -13.26 12.38
C SER A 426 -15.15 -11.97 13.11
N LEU A 427 -16.45 -11.70 13.21
CA LEU A 427 -16.99 -10.52 13.91
C LEU A 427 -16.60 -10.46 15.39
N SER A 428 -16.31 -11.61 16.01
CA SER A 428 -15.86 -11.68 17.41
C SER A 428 -14.49 -11.04 17.65
N THR A 429 -13.69 -10.87 16.59
CA THR A 429 -12.37 -10.24 16.69
C THR A 429 -12.39 -8.72 16.58
N VAL A 430 -13.53 -8.12 16.21
CA VAL A 430 -13.68 -6.66 16.13
C VAL A 430 -13.55 -6.05 17.53
N GLN A 431 -12.58 -5.16 17.69
CA GLN A 431 -12.31 -4.53 18.98
C GLN A 431 -13.21 -3.31 19.20
N ILE A 432 -14.35 -3.53 19.84
CA ILE A 432 -15.33 -2.48 20.17
C ILE A 432 -14.71 -1.41 21.08
N ASN A 433 -13.80 -1.79 21.98
CA ASN A 433 -13.14 -0.88 22.92
C ASN A 433 -12.39 0.28 22.23
N ALA A 434 -11.91 0.08 21.00
CA ALA A 434 -11.27 1.15 20.24
C ALA A 434 -12.23 2.32 19.96
N GLY A 435 -13.54 2.05 19.87
CA GLY A 435 -14.58 3.06 19.68
C GLY A 435 -14.78 4.01 20.85
N PHE A 436 -14.32 3.64 22.05
CA PHE A 436 -14.52 4.39 23.30
C PHE A 436 -13.27 5.16 23.74
N VAL A 437 -12.22 5.14 22.94
CA VAL A 437 -10.97 5.86 23.22
C VAL A 437 -11.21 7.35 23.29
N GLY A 438 -11.08 7.94 24.48
CA GLY A 438 -11.27 9.38 24.69
C GLY A 438 -12.68 9.87 24.35
N VAL A 439 -13.69 9.00 24.46
CA VAL A 439 -15.10 9.34 24.23
C VAL A 439 -15.92 8.89 25.43
N SER A 440 -16.55 9.84 26.13
CA SER A 440 -17.32 9.58 27.36
C SER A 440 -18.79 9.24 27.14
N SER A 441 -19.36 9.58 25.98
CA SER A 441 -20.78 9.39 25.67
C SER A 441 -20.96 8.58 24.41
N TYR A 442 -21.88 7.60 24.42
CA TYR A 442 -22.14 6.77 23.25
C TYR A 442 -22.70 7.59 22.09
N ARG A 443 -22.00 7.55 20.96
CA ARG A 443 -22.32 8.24 19.71
C ARG A 443 -22.11 7.25 18.56
N PRO A 444 -23.16 6.58 18.06
CA PRO A 444 -23.02 5.42 17.18
C PRO A 444 -22.06 5.64 16.00
N VAL A 445 -22.21 6.76 15.29
CA VAL A 445 -21.40 7.09 14.11
C VAL A 445 -19.92 7.27 14.47
N LEU A 446 -19.62 8.01 15.53
CA LEU A 446 -18.24 8.25 15.97
C LEU A 446 -17.56 6.94 16.39
N HIS A 447 -18.24 6.11 17.17
CA HIS A 447 -17.71 4.83 17.63
C HIS A 447 -17.46 3.90 16.44
N GLY A 448 -18.39 3.84 15.49
CA GLY A 448 -18.23 3.09 14.25
C GLY A 448 -17.00 3.52 13.44
N ILE A 449 -16.77 4.83 13.30
CA ILE A 449 -15.58 5.36 12.61
C ILE A 449 -14.30 4.94 13.32
N LEU A 450 -14.21 5.10 14.65
CA LEU A 450 -13.02 4.73 15.41
C LEU A 450 -12.75 3.21 15.39
N ILE A 451 -13.78 2.38 15.48
CA ILE A 451 -13.68 0.92 15.33
C ILE A 451 -13.18 0.56 13.92
N ALA A 452 -13.70 1.21 12.87
CA ALA A 452 -13.25 1.00 11.51
C ALA A 452 -11.79 1.44 11.30
N CYS A 453 -11.40 2.60 11.85
CA CYS A 453 -10.02 3.07 11.85
C CYS A 453 -9.08 2.11 12.57
N HIS A 454 -9.49 1.51 13.69
CA HIS A 454 -8.71 0.48 14.37
C HIS A 454 -8.63 -0.83 13.56
N THR A 455 -9.75 -1.27 12.98
CA THR A 455 -9.83 -2.59 12.34
C THR A 455 -9.10 -2.61 10.99
N PHE A 456 -9.31 -1.59 10.15
CA PHE A 456 -8.74 -1.53 8.79
C PHE A 456 -7.53 -0.59 8.66
N GLY A 457 -7.14 0.08 9.75
CA GLY A 457 -6.13 1.14 9.72
C GLY A 457 -4.75 0.69 9.24
N SER A 458 -4.31 -0.51 9.60
CA SER A 458 -3.00 -1.03 9.19
C SER A 458 -2.92 -1.26 7.67
N LYS A 459 -3.94 -1.89 7.07
CA LYS A 459 -4.05 -2.04 5.61
C LYS A 459 -4.13 -0.68 4.94
N PHE A 460 -4.97 0.22 5.46
CA PHE A 460 -5.14 1.57 4.92
C PHE A 460 -3.82 2.36 4.90
N LEU A 461 -3.03 2.28 5.98
CA LEU A 461 -1.72 2.93 6.10
C LEU A 461 -0.72 2.42 5.06
N VAL A 462 -0.64 1.10 4.84
CA VAL A 462 0.28 0.53 3.82
C VAL A 462 -0.09 1.03 2.42
N LEU A 463 -1.39 1.07 2.10
CA LEU A 463 -1.86 1.59 0.81
C LEU A 463 -1.54 3.09 0.68
N LEU A 464 -1.87 3.89 1.70
CA LEU A 464 -1.61 5.34 1.71
C LEU A 464 -0.11 5.65 1.55
N HIS A 465 0.76 4.99 2.31
CA HIS A 465 2.21 5.15 2.22
C HIS A 465 2.75 4.77 0.83
N THR A 466 2.20 3.72 0.22
CA THR A 466 2.57 3.34 -1.15
C THR A 466 2.31 4.49 -2.14
N LEU A 467 1.18 5.20 -2.01
CA LEU A 467 0.90 6.37 -2.84
C LEU A 467 1.87 7.53 -2.56
N VAL A 468 2.20 7.78 -1.29
CA VAL A 468 3.20 8.79 -0.88
C VAL A 468 4.57 8.49 -1.51
N VAL A 469 5.02 7.24 -1.46
CA VAL A 469 6.32 6.83 -2.03
C VAL A 469 6.36 6.96 -3.55
N ILE A 470 5.26 6.61 -4.24
CA ILE A 470 5.15 6.78 -5.70
C ILE A 470 5.40 8.25 -6.10
N LEU A 471 4.75 9.19 -5.42
CA LEU A 471 4.91 10.61 -5.69
C LEU A 471 6.26 11.17 -5.23
N THR A 472 6.79 10.69 -4.09
CA THR A 472 8.10 11.12 -3.57
C THR A 472 9.24 10.88 -4.58
N ARG A 473 9.20 9.74 -5.30
CA ARG A 473 10.30 9.32 -6.17
C ARG A 473 10.18 9.80 -7.60
N LYS A 474 8.97 9.77 -8.17
CA LYS A 474 8.75 10.03 -9.61
C LYS A 474 7.97 11.33 -9.88
N ARG A 475 7.26 11.87 -8.87
CA ARG A 475 6.32 13.00 -8.99
C ARG A 475 5.32 12.85 -10.13
N ASP A 476 4.89 11.62 -10.36
CA ASP A 476 4.12 11.22 -11.54
C ASP A 476 2.73 10.75 -11.12
N ILE A 477 1.72 11.62 -11.34
CA ILE A 477 0.32 11.36 -11.01
C ILE A 477 -0.23 10.17 -11.82
N LEU A 478 0.27 9.93 -13.04
CA LEU A 478 -0.18 8.80 -13.85
C LEU A 478 0.10 7.46 -13.14
N ARG A 479 1.25 7.35 -12.47
CA ARG A 479 1.59 6.14 -11.69
C ARG A 479 0.69 5.94 -10.49
N LEU A 480 0.24 7.04 -9.88
CA LEU A 480 -0.70 7.00 -8.78
C LEU A 480 -2.03 6.41 -9.27
N TYR A 481 -2.53 6.89 -10.42
CA TYR A 481 -3.70 6.33 -11.08
C TYR A 481 -3.52 4.86 -11.44
N MET A 482 -2.39 4.46 -12.01
CA MET A 482 -2.11 3.04 -12.33
C MET A 482 -2.11 2.15 -11.09
N CYS A 483 -1.54 2.61 -9.98
CA CYS A 483 -1.53 1.88 -8.71
C CYS A 483 -2.95 1.67 -8.17
N ILE A 484 -3.75 2.74 -8.10
CA ILE A 484 -5.14 2.68 -7.64
C ILE A 484 -5.98 1.77 -8.55
N ARG A 485 -5.82 1.87 -9.89
CA ARG A 485 -6.46 0.96 -10.84
C ARG A 485 -6.11 -0.51 -10.56
N CYS A 486 -4.82 -0.80 -10.32
CA CYS A 486 -4.36 -2.16 -10.00
C CYS A 486 -5.11 -2.72 -8.79
N TRP A 487 -5.19 -1.95 -7.70
CA TRP A 487 -5.88 -2.35 -6.49
C TRP A 487 -7.39 -2.54 -6.69
N TRP A 488 -8.03 -1.64 -7.43
CA TRP A 488 -9.46 -1.78 -7.78
C TRP A 488 -9.73 -3.06 -8.55
N MET A 489 -8.90 -3.40 -9.54
CA MET A 489 -9.07 -4.63 -10.32
C MET A 489 -8.98 -5.88 -9.45
N LEU A 490 -8.00 -5.95 -8.54
CA LEU A 490 -7.82 -7.10 -7.66
C LEU A 490 -8.93 -7.22 -6.61
N GLN A 491 -9.36 -6.10 -6.04
CA GLN A 491 -10.45 -6.07 -5.07
C GLN A 491 -11.78 -6.49 -5.73
N LEU A 492 -12.07 -5.97 -6.92
CA LEU A 492 -13.26 -6.35 -7.68
C LEU A 492 -13.22 -7.82 -8.11
N LEU A 493 -12.07 -8.33 -8.55
CA LEU A 493 -11.90 -9.75 -8.87
C LEU A 493 -12.22 -10.64 -7.67
N THR A 494 -11.59 -10.33 -6.52
CA THR A 494 -11.79 -11.09 -5.28
C THR A 494 -13.24 -11.04 -4.84
N LEU A 495 -13.85 -9.85 -4.78
CA LEU A 495 -15.24 -9.67 -4.39
C LEU A 495 -16.20 -10.40 -5.35
N THR A 496 -15.97 -10.33 -6.67
CA THR A 496 -16.81 -11.01 -7.67
C THR A 496 -16.77 -12.53 -7.48
N VAL A 497 -15.57 -13.11 -7.41
CA VAL A 497 -15.40 -14.56 -7.18
C VAL A 497 -16.03 -14.96 -5.85
N TYR A 498 -15.85 -14.14 -4.80
CA TYR A 498 -16.39 -14.44 -3.48
C TYR A 498 -17.92 -14.36 -3.44
N VAL A 499 -18.53 -13.36 -4.07
CA VAL A 499 -20.00 -13.26 -4.19
C VAL A 499 -20.57 -14.46 -4.96
N ILE A 500 -19.93 -14.88 -6.05
CA ILE A 500 -20.31 -16.10 -6.77
C ILE A 500 -20.24 -17.30 -5.82
N ASN A 501 -19.14 -17.44 -5.08
CA ASN A 501 -18.96 -18.52 -4.13
C ASN A 501 -20.05 -18.55 -3.04
N VAL A 502 -20.30 -17.43 -2.37
CA VAL A 502 -21.35 -17.31 -1.34
C VAL A 502 -22.73 -17.63 -1.92
N THR A 503 -23.00 -17.26 -3.18
CA THR A 503 -24.26 -17.56 -3.87
C THR A 503 -24.41 -19.06 -4.17
N LEU A 504 -23.32 -19.73 -4.58
CA LEU A 504 -23.28 -21.18 -4.80
C LEU A 504 -23.42 -21.93 -3.47
N GLN A 505 -22.79 -21.44 -2.42
CA GLN A 505 -22.76 -22.04 -1.08
C GLN A 505 -23.84 -21.51 -0.14
N ARG A 506 -24.92 -20.89 -0.65
CA ARG A 506 -25.97 -20.26 0.17
C ARG A 506 -26.68 -21.21 1.15
N HIS A 507 -26.64 -22.51 0.89
CA HIS A 507 -27.21 -23.55 1.75
C HIS A 507 -26.15 -24.29 2.59
N HIS A 508 -24.90 -23.83 2.55
CA HIS A 508 -23.79 -24.42 3.31
C HIS A 508 -23.96 -24.13 4.81
N LEU A 509 -23.59 -25.10 5.65
CA LEU A 509 -23.78 -25.04 7.10
C LEU A 509 -23.13 -23.80 7.75
N PHE A 510 -21.97 -23.40 7.23
CA PHE A 510 -21.18 -22.26 7.74
C PHE A 510 -21.46 -20.92 7.03
N ILE A 511 -22.60 -20.78 6.33
CA ILE A 511 -22.95 -19.54 5.63
C ILE A 511 -22.99 -18.33 6.57
N TRP A 512 -23.52 -18.49 7.79
CA TRP A 512 -23.67 -17.42 8.78
C TRP A 512 -22.44 -17.15 9.62
N SER A 513 -21.67 -18.19 9.94
CA SER A 513 -20.54 -18.08 10.87
C SER A 513 -19.23 -17.73 10.19
N VAL A 514 -19.06 -18.07 8.90
CA VAL A 514 -17.79 -17.93 8.17
C VAL A 514 -17.96 -17.06 6.93
N PHE A 515 -18.89 -17.41 6.03
CA PHE A 515 -18.98 -16.78 4.72
C PHE A 515 -19.57 -15.36 4.76
N ALA A 516 -20.68 -15.15 5.46
CA ALA A 516 -21.30 -13.83 5.57
C ALA A 516 -20.41 -12.80 6.31
N PRO A 517 -19.76 -13.12 7.45
CA PRO A 517 -18.78 -12.25 8.07
C PRO A 517 -17.66 -11.84 7.11
N LYS A 518 -17.04 -12.80 6.42
CA LYS A 518 -15.99 -12.50 5.44
C LYS A 518 -16.48 -11.61 4.29
N LEU A 519 -17.71 -11.81 3.79
CA LEU A 519 -18.28 -10.95 2.76
C LEU A 519 -18.34 -9.49 3.24
N LEU A 520 -18.78 -9.27 4.49
CA LEU A 520 -18.78 -7.94 5.10
C LEU A 520 -17.37 -7.35 5.20
N TYR A 521 -16.35 -8.14 5.57
CA TYR A 521 -14.96 -7.67 5.56
C TYR A 521 -14.48 -7.29 4.16
N GLU A 522 -14.86 -8.02 3.11
CA GLU A 522 -14.56 -7.65 1.72
C GLU A 522 -15.26 -6.37 1.27
N GLU A 523 -16.49 -6.14 1.71
CA GLU A 523 -17.21 -4.88 1.49
C GLU A 523 -16.55 -3.71 2.23
N CYS A 524 -16.13 -3.90 3.47
CA CYS A 524 -15.38 -2.89 4.21
C CYS A 524 -14.01 -2.60 3.56
N ASN A 525 -13.31 -3.62 3.07
CA ASN A 525 -12.06 -3.46 2.31
C ASN A 525 -12.26 -2.62 1.04
N PHE A 526 -13.35 -2.87 0.32
CA PHE A 526 -13.79 -2.08 -0.82
C PHE A 526 -14.07 -0.62 -0.43
N LEU A 527 -14.77 -0.40 0.68
CA LEU A 527 -15.04 0.93 1.23
C LEU A 527 -13.74 1.66 1.65
N CYS A 528 -12.76 0.97 2.21
CA CYS A 528 -11.47 1.57 2.53
C CYS A 528 -10.73 2.07 1.27
N LEU A 529 -10.73 1.27 0.19
CA LEU A 529 -10.13 1.65 -1.08
C LEU A 529 -10.90 2.81 -1.75
N MET A 530 -12.22 2.83 -1.61
CA MET A 530 -13.08 3.95 -1.99
C MET A 530 -12.65 5.25 -1.33
N ILE A 531 -12.61 5.24 0.01
CA ILE A 531 -12.25 6.42 0.81
C ILE A 531 -10.87 6.93 0.41
N LEU A 532 -9.89 6.03 0.27
CA LEU A 532 -8.54 6.41 -0.18
C LEU A 532 -8.55 7.07 -1.58
N THR A 533 -9.32 6.52 -2.52
CA THR A 533 -9.44 7.07 -3.88
C THR A 533 -10.08 8.45 -3.87
N VAL A 534 -11.13 8.66 -3.07
CA VAL A 534 -11.80 9.95 -2.92
C VAL A 534 -10.86 10.99 -2.31
N ILE A 535 -10.10 10.63 -1.26
CA ILE A 535 -9.12 11.54 -0.63
C ILE A 535 -8.08 12.01 -1.64
N VAL A 536 -7.49 11.08 -2.40
CA VAL A 536 -6.53 11.39 -3.47
C VAL A 536 -7.16 12.32 -4.51
N TYR A 537 -8.36 12.01 -4.99
CA TYR A 537 -9.05 12.82 -5.99
C TYR A 537 -9.32 14.24 -5.48
N LEU A 538 -9.78 14.37 -4.24
CA LEU A 538 -10.00 15.67 -3.59
C LEU A 538 -8.70 16.46 -3.50
N PHE A 539 -7.58 15.84 -3.09
CA PHE A 539 -6.28 16.51 -3.04
C PHE A 539 -5.85 17.00 -4.42
N ILE A 540 -5.93 16.16 -5.45
CA ILE A 540 -5.60 16.56 -6.83
C ILE A 540 -6.50 17.73 -7.29
N LYS A 541 -7.82 17.65 -7.03
CA LYS A 541 -8.77 18.71 -7.41
C LYS A 541 -8.49 20.03 -6.69
N ILE A 542 -8.22 19.98 -5.39
CA ILE A 542 -7.83 21.15 -4.59
C ILE A 542 -6.57 21.80 -5.19
N THR A 543 -5.57 21.01 -5.57
CA THR A 543 -4.35 21.55 -6.20
C THR A 543 -4.61 22.18 -7.57
N ASN A 544 -5.55 21.64 -8.36
CA ASN A 544 -5.94 22.22 -9.65
C ASN A 544 -6.75 23.52 -9.50
N CYS A 545 -7.51 23.66 -8.42
CA CYS A 545 -8.18 24.92 -8.08
C CYS A 545 -7.18 26.01 -7.70
N PHE A 546 -6.04 25.64 -7.12
CA PHE A 546 -4.97 26.58 -6.76
C PHE A 546 -4.09 27.01 -7.93
N SER A 547 -4.09 26.27 -9.04
CA SER A 547 -3.33 26.62 -10.25
C SER A 547 -4.07 27.55 -11.20
N LYS A 548 -5.41 27.66 -11.08
CA LYS A 548 -6.24 28.64 -11.79
C LYS A 548 -6.26 29.94 -10.99
#